data_AF-B4WHQ6-F1
#
_entry.id   AF-B4WHQ6-F1
#
_cell.length_a   1.000
_cell.length_b   1.000
_cell.length_c   1.000
_cell.angle_alpha   90.00
_cell.angle_beta   90.00
_cell.angle_gamma   90.00
#
_symmetry.space_group_name_H-M   'P 1'
#
loop_
_entity.id
_entity.type
_entity.pdbx_description
1 polymer ?
#
loop_
_entity_poly.entity_id
_entity_poly.type
_entity_poly.pdbx_seq_one_letter_code
_entity_poly.pdbx_strand_id
1 'polypeptide(L)'
;MIESLNNWLSSVSTYADMSPDLALRAQINLRMKVAGRSALGISDWCRLFTAQEAVADTSAFSRSAFGVSDTRRVLCFVYQYFSQYSGLDFSRVRPEDQLNHDLHFSLVCWFDWRITFCEDFFEQFDLDLSDCFDEDEFNTIGELVSFLSEQVAGRCERSAEAIATH
;
A
#
# COMPACT_ATOMS: atom_id res chain seq x y z
N MET A 1 28.74 -20.71 32.77
CA MET A 1 27.55 -20.82 31.90
C MET A 1 26.51 -19.75 32.29
N ILE A 2 26.84 -18.47 32.10
CA ILE A 2 25.92 -17.33 32.35
C ILE A 2 25.86 -16.40 31.11
N GLU A 3 26.85 -16.47 30.22
CA GLU A 3 26.92 -15.62 29.00
C GLU A 3 25.85 -15.97 27.94
N SER A 4 25.36 -17.21 27.88
CA SER A 4 24.37 -17.63 26.88
C SER A 4 22.97 -17.06 27.13
N LEU A 5 22.63 -16.74 28.38
CA LEU A 5 21.32 -16.18 28.74
C LEU A 5 21.24 -14.68 28.41
N ASN A 6 22.33 -13.94 28.61
CA ASN A 6 22.39 -12.53 28.23
C ASN A 6 22.37 -12.33 26.72
N ASN A 7 23.05 -13.20 25.96
CA ASN A 7 22.99 -13.13 24.49
C ASN A 7 21.62 -13.54 23.93
N TRP A 8 20.92 -14.48 24.56
CA TRP A 8 19.57 -14.85 24.13
C TRP A 8 18.55 -13.76 24.47
N LEU A 9 18.62 -13.18 25.67
CA LEU A 9 17.77 -12.04 26.06
C LEU A 9 18.06 -10.79 25.22
N SER A 10 19.32 -10.51 24.88
CA SER A 10 19.63 -9.40 23.98
C SER A 10 19.24 -9.68 22.54
N SER A 11 19.34 -10.92 22.06
CA SER A 11 18.85 -11.29 20.72
C SER A 11 17.33 -11.18 20.62
N VAL A 12 16.60 -11.56 21.66
CA VAL A 12 15.14 -11.42 21.75
C VAL A 12 14.72 -9.95 21.89
N SER A 13 15.46 -9.12 22.64
CA SER A 13 15.18 -7.68 22.70
C SER A 13 15.49 -6.97 21.37
N THR A 14 16.55 -7.37 20.68
CA THR A 14 16.90 -6.83 19.36
C THR A 14 15.87 -7.25 18.30
N TYR A 15 15.30 -8.45 18.40
CA TYR A 15 14.18 -8.90 17.55
C TYR A 15 12.87 -8.17 17.85
N ALA A 16 12.63 -7.80 19.11
CA ALA A 16 11.46 -7.01 19.49
C ALA A 16 11.52 -5.61 18.85
N ASP A 17 12.70 -5.00 18.78
CA ASP A 17 12.91 -3.70 18.13
C ASP A 17 12.78 -3.74 16.59
N MET A 18 12.84 -4.92 15.97
CA MET A 18 12.63 -5.13 14.52
C MET A 18 11.24 -5.69 14.18
N SER A 19 10.38 -5.85 15.19
CA SER A 19 9.04 -6.41 15.02
C SER A 19 7.96 -5.32 14.97
N PRO A 20 6.86 -5.54 14.23
CA PRO A 20 5.79 -4.56 14.13
C PRO A 20 5.14 -4.28 15.49
N ASP A 21 4.68 -3.05 15.71
CA ASP A 21 3.91 -2.72 16.91
C ASP A 21 2.52 -3.38 16.87
N LEU A 22 2.44 -4.57 17.48
CA LEU A 22 1.21 -5.37 17.54
C LEU A 22 0.12 -4.71 18.37
N ALA A 23 0.48 -3.91 19.38
CA ALA A 23 -0.49 -3.22 20.23
C ALA A 23 -1.15 -2.09 19.45
N LEU A 24 -0.34 -1.29 18.74
CA LEU A 24 -0.80 -0.23 17.86
C LEU A 24 -1.66 -0.79 16.72
N ARG A 25 -1.20 -1.88 16.09
CA ARG A 25 -1.97 -2.61 15.06
C ARG A 25 -3.36 -3.02 15.56
N ALA A 26 -3.44 -3.63 16.74
CA ALA A 26 -4.72 -4.03 17.33
C ALA A 26 -5.60 -2.82 17.64
N GLN A 27 -5.01 -1.73 18.14
CA GLN A 27 -5.71 -0.48 18.44
C GLN A 27 -6.31 0.16 17.18
N ILE A 28 -5.55 0.25 16.09
CA ILE A 28 -6.01 0.83 14.81
C ILE A 28 -7.16 0.00 14.24
N ASN A 29 -7.01 -1.33 14.19
CA ASN A 29 -8.07 -2.22 13.73
C ASN A 29 -9.36 -2.08 14.56
N LEU A 30 -9.22 -1.94 15.89
CA LEU A 30 -10.37 -1.70 16.77
C LEU A 30 -10.98 -0.32 16.53
N ARG A 31 -10.16 0.73 16.37
CA ARG A 31 -10.62 2.10 16.09
C ARG A 31 -11.46 2.14 14.81
N MET A 32 -11.00 1.49 13.74
CA MET A 32 -11.77 1.39 12.49
C MET A 32 -13.13 0.70 12.69
N LYS A 33 -13.17 -0.35 13.52
CA LYS A 33 -14.43 -1.06 13.86
C LYS A 33 -15.38 -0.19 14.67
N VAL A 34 -14.88 0.46 15.72
CA VAL A 34 -15.68 1.32 16.62
C VAL A 34 -16.19 2.56 15.91
N ALA A 35 -15.44 3.10 14.95
CA ALA A 35 -15.88 4.20 14.07
C ALA A 35 -17.01 3.80 13.09
N GLY A 36 -17.51 2.56 13.15
CA GLY A 36 -18.63 2.11 12.33
C GLY A 36 -18.27 1.82 10.87
N ARG A 37 -16.97 1.73 10.54
CA ARG A 37 -16.54 1.44 9.16
C ARG A 37 -16.87 0.00 8.82
N SER A 38 -17.81 -0.21 7.89
CA SER A 38 -18.12 -1.55 7.38
C SER A 38 -16.91 -2.15 6.67
N ALA A 39 -16.69 -3.46 6.87
CA ALA A 39 -15.74 -4.20 6.04
C ALA A 39 -16.28 -4.29 4.62
N LEU A 40 -15.49 -3.83 3.64
CA LEU A 40 -15.85 -3.87 2.23
C LEU A 40 -15.20 -5.07 1.56
N GLY A 41 -15.94 -5.77 0.71
CA GLY A 41 -15.34 -6.74 -0.20
C GLY A 41 -14.44 -6.03 -1.21
N ILE A 42 -13.43 -6.72 -1.73
CA ILE A 42 -12.43 -6.15 -2.65
C ILE A 42 -13.04 -5.37 -3.82
N SER A 43 -14.16 -5.83 -4.40
CA SER A 43 -14.83 -5.11 -5.50
C SER A 43 -15.44 -3.78 -5.08
N ASP A 44 -16.04 -3.71 -3.90
CA ASP A 44 -16.62 -2.46 -3.37
C ASP A 44 -15.53 -1.53 -2.84
N TRP A 45 -14.45 -2.09 -2.30
CA TRP A 45 -13.27 -1.35 -1.93
C TRP A 45 -12.61 -0.69 -3.15
N CYS A 46 -12.38 -1.44 -4.25
CA CYS A 46 -11.87 -0.87 -5.50
C CYS A 46 -12.76 0.27 -6.01
N ARG A 47 -14.10 0.08 -5.97
CA ARG A 47 -15.06 1.10 -6.40
C ARG A 47 -14.91 2.39 -5.61
N LEU A 48 -14.74 2.28 -4.30
CA LEU A 48 -14.60 3.42 -3.40
C LEU A 48 -13.38 4.28 -3.77
N PHE A 49 -12.26 3.68 -4.14
CA PHE A 49 -11.07 4.39 -4.62
C PHE A 49 -11.25 4.99 -6.02
N THR A 50 -11.84 4.23 -6.97
CA THR A 50 -12.07 4.76 -8.33
C THR A 50 -13.11 5.88 -8.40
N ALA A 51 -14.06 5.93 -7.45
CA ALA A 51 -15.08 6.97 -7.40
C ALA A 51 -14.52 8.33 -6.96
N GLN A 52 -13.44 8.33 -6.18
CA GLN A 52 -12.78 9.55 -5.71
C GLN A 52 -12.04 10.26 -6.85
N GLU A 53 -11.35 9.51 -7.70
CA GLU A 53 -10.65 10.08 -8.87
C GLU A 53 -11.63 10.74 -9.86
N ALA A 54 -12.81 10.14 -10.07
CA ALA A 54 -13.81 10.68 -11.00
C ALA A 54 -14.37 12.06 -10.60
N VAL A 55 -14.29 12.44 -9.31
CA VAL A 55 -14.72 13.75 -8.82
C VAL A 55 -13.61 14.80 -8.99
N ALA A 56 -12.34 14.40 -8.90
CA ALA A 56 -11.19 15.28 -9.09
C ALA A 56 -10.96 15.62 -10.57
N ASP A 57 -11.24 14.68 -11.48
CA ASP A 57 -10.99 14.81 -12.91
C ASP A 57 -12.21 15.29 -13.72
N THR A 58 -12.64 16.54 -13.50
CA THR A 58 -13.55 17.23 -14.46
C THR A 58 -12.81 17.85 -15.66
N SER A 59 -11.48 17.70 -15.75
CA SER A 59 -10.64 18.26 -16.84
C SER A 59 -9.89 17.24 -17.70
N ALA A 60 -9.81 15.96 -17.31
CA ALA A 60 -9.04 14.94 -18.05
C ALA A 60 -9.93 14.08 -18.95
N PHE A 61 -10.48 14.69 -20.01
CA PHE A 61 -11.20 13.98 -21.09
C PHE A 61 -10.21 13.22 -22.01
N SER A 62 -9.39 12.32 -21.46
CA SER A 62 -8.57 11.39 -22.26
C SER A 62 -7.89 10.28 -21.43
N ARG A 63 -8.54 9.66 -20.43
CA ARG A 63 -8.05 8.36 -19.93
C ARG A 63 -8.72 7.24 -20.70
N SER A 64 -7.93 6.50 -21.46
CA SER A 64 -8.38 5.38 -22.28
C SER A 64 -8.99 4.28 -21.39
N ALA A 65 -9.92 3.49 -21.93
CA ALA A 65 -10.51 2.34 -21.25
C ALA A 65 -9.47 1.29 -20.78
N PHE A 66 -8.22 1.40 -21.24
CA PHE A 66 -7.09 0.59 -20.79
C PHE A 66 -6.70 0.89 -19.33
N GLY A 67 -6.76 2.16 -18.89
CA GLY A 67 -6.33 2.56 -17.54
C GLY A 67 -7.17 1.97 -16.41
N VAL A 68 -8.47 1.76 -16.64
CA VAL A 68 -9.40 1.25 -15.60
C VAL A 68 -9.04 -0.18 -15.15
N SER A 69 -8.55 -1.01 -16.07
CA SER A 69 -8.12 -2.37 -15.74
C SER A 69 -6.86 -2.38 -14.88
N ASP A 70 -5.90 -1.51 -15.19
CA ASP A 70 -4.63 -1.43 -14.48
C ASP A 70 -4.78 -0.83 -13.09
N THR A 71 -5.56 0.25 -12.95
CA THR A 71 -5.94 0.80 -11.63
C THR A 71 -6.61 -0.28 -10.77
N ARG A 72 -7.49 -1.10 -11.34
CA ARG A 72 -8.11 -2.21 -10.60
C ARG A 72 -7.08 -3.25 -10.13
N ARG A 73 -6.07 -3.57 -10.95
CA ARG A 73 -4.99 -4.50 -10.56
C ARG A 73 -4.15 -3.93 -9.42
N VAL A 74 -3.78 -2.65 -9.49
CA VAL A 74 -3.08 -1.94 -8.40
C VAL A 74 -3.89 -1.95 -7.12
N LEU A 75 -5.18 -1.63 -7.19
CA LEU A 75 -6.08 -1.67 -6.04
C LEU A 75 -6.17 -3.06 -5.40
N CYS A 76 -6.29 -4.12 -6.22
CA CYS A 76 -6.29 -5.49 -5.71
C CYS A 76 -4.97 -5.85 -5.03
N PHE A 77 -3.84 -5.44 -5.62
CA PHE A 77 -2.51 -5.63 -5.04
C PHE A 77 -2.42 -4.95 -3.67
N VAL A 78 -2.74 -3.66 -3.58
CA VAL A 78 -2.71 -2.91 -2.31
C VAL A 78 -3.63 -3.54 -1.26
N TYR A 79 -4.88 -3.84 -1.62
CA TYR A 79 -5.85 -4.45 -0.71
C TYR A 79 -5.30 -5.74 -0.05
N GLN A 80 -4.60 -6.56 -0.83
CA GLN A 80 -4.07 -7.84 -0.37
C GLN A 80 -2.75 -7.69 0.36
N TYR A 81 -1.75 -7.09 -0.28
CA TYR A 81 -0.37 -7.08 0.21
C TYR A 81 -0.21 -6.13 1.40
N PHE A 82 -0.86 -4.96 1.40
CA PHE A 82 -0.74 -4.05 2.55
C PHE A 82 -1.42 -4.63 3.79
N SER A 83 -2.47 -5.44 3.62
CA SER A 83 -3.04 -6.20 4.75
C SER A 83 -2.05 -7.21 5.31
N GLN A 84 -1.25 -7.86 4.45
CA GLN A 84 -0.24 -8.84 4.86
C GLN A 84 0.96 -8.17 5.57
N TYR A 85 1.48 -7.08 5.02
CA TYR A 85 2.62 -6.37 5.60
C TYR A 85 2.28 -5.75 6.95
N SER A 86 1.15 -5.04 7.03
CA SER A 86 0.78 -4.22 8.18
C SER A 86 -0.05 -4.98 9.22
N GLY A 87 -0.70 -6.09 8.84
CA GLY A 87 -1.73 -6.74 9.65
C GLY A 87 -2.98 -5.89 9.91
N LEU A 88 -3.15 -4.78 9.19
CA LEU A 88 -4.36 -3.97 9.21
C LEU A 88 -5.47 -4.60 8.37
N ASP A 89 -6.72 -4.40 8.79
CA ASP A 89 -7.91 -4.82 8.06
C ASP A 89 -8.20 -3.84 6.91
N PHE A 90 -7.54 -4.05 5.77
CA PHE A 90 -7.66 -3.18 4.58
C PHE A 90 -9.08 -3.10 4.02
N SER A 91 -9.96 -4.06 4.36
CA SER A 91 -11.40 -3.95 4.07
C SER A 91 -12.07 -2.71 4.69
N ARG A 92 -11.44 -2.12 5.72
CA ARG A 92 -11.93 -0.96 6.48
C ARG A 92 -11.13 0.32 6.24
N VAL A 93 -9.99 0.22 5.54
CA VAL A 93 -9.22 1.39 5.13
C VAL A 93 -10.00 2.19 4.09
N ARG A 94 -9.84 3.52 4.14
CA ARG A 94 -10.47 4.50 3.26
C ARG A 94 -9.39 5.37 2.61
N PRO A 95 -9.65 5.95 1.43
CA PRO A 95 -8.69 6.77 0.71
C PRO A 95 -8.13 7.90 1.57
N GLU A 96 -8.99 8.53 2.37
CA GLU A 96 -8.61 9.70 3.19
C GLU A 96 -7.89 9.34 4.49
N ASP A 97 -7.70 8.04 4.77
CA ASP A 97 -6.91 7.62 5.92
C ASP A 97 -5.47 8.09 5.73
N GLN A 98 -4.96 8.80 6.73
CA GLN A 98 -3.59 9.28 6.69
C GLN A 98 -2.61 8.14 6.97
N LEU A 99 -1.68 7.89 6.04
CA LEU A 99 -0.76 6.75 6.06
C LEU A 99 0.05 6.70 7.37
N ASN A 100 0.67 7.83 7.73
CA ASN A 100 1.56 7.91 8.89
C ASN A 100 0.87 8.38 10.19
N HIS A 101 -0.30 9.03 10.07
CA HIS A 101 -0.99 9.61 11.22
C HIS A 101 -2.17 8.76 11.72
N ASP A 102 -3.04 8.26 10.82
CA ASP A 102 -4.20 7.48 11.23
C ASP A 102 -3.88 6.00 11.33
N LEU A 103 -3.08 5.50 10.38
CA LEU A 103 -2.72 4.10 10.25
C LEU A 103 -1.35 3.76 10.84
N HIS A 104 -0.51 4.78 11.09
CA HIS A 104 0.87 4.60 11.56
C HIS A 104 1.59 3.49 10.79
N PHE A 105 1.45 3.50 9.46
CA PHE A 105 1.65 2.32 8.61
C PHE A 105 3.04 1.70 8.79
N SER A 106 4.10 2.51 8.74
CA SER A 106 5.49 2.04 8.92
C SER A 106 5.76 1.42 10.30
N LEU A 107 5.02 1.83 11.35
CA LEU A 107 5.19 1.27 12.71
C LEU A 107 4.48 -0.08 12.89
N VAL A 108 3.40 -0.31 12.16
CA VAL A 108 2.64 -1.58 12.23
C VAL A 108 3.09 -2.59 11.18
N CYS A 109 3.89 -2.17 10.21
CA CYS A 109 4.56 -3.02 9.24
C CYS A 109 5.84 -3.65 9.81
N TRP A 110 6.31 -4.73 9.16
CA TRP A 110 7.67 -5.23 9.38
C TRP A 110 8.71 -4.21 8.92
N PHE A 111 9.88 -4.18 9.54
CA PHE A 111 10.89 -3.15 9.29
C PHE A 111 11.37 -3.08 7.81
N ASP A 112 11.28 -4.19 7.08
CA ASP A 112 11.70 -4.36 5.69
C ASP A 112 10.54 -4.24 4.69
N TRP A 113 9.34 -3.87 5.14
CA TRP A 113 8.12 -3.89 4.32
C TRP A 113 8.27 -3.14 2.99
N ARG A 114 9.01 -2.02 2.96
CA ARG A 114 9.22 -1.22 1.75
C ARG A 114 10.00 -1.99 0.70
N ILE A 115 11.06 -2.69 1.12
CA ILE A 115 11.89 -3.49 0.22
C ILE A 115 11.04 -4.63 -0.35
N THR A 116 10.35 -5.37 0.51
CA THR A 116 9.45 -6.45 0.08
C THR A 116 8.33 -5.95 -0.82
N PHE A 117 7.76 -4.78 -0.53
CA PHE A 117 6.74 -4.15 -1.37
C PHE A 117 7.26 -3.85 -2.78
N CYS A 118 8.44 -3.24 -2.90
CA CYS A 118 9.02 -2.93 -4.20
C CYS A 118 9.33 -4.20 -5.00
N GLU A 119 9.84 -5.26 -4.35
CA GLU A 119 10.08 -6.57 -4.98
C GLU A 119 8.77 -7.21 -5.45
N ASP A 120 7.76 -7.31 -4.59
CA ASP A 120 6.44 -7.86 -4.93
C ASP A 120 5.76 -7.04 -6.05
N PHE A 121 5.92 -5.72 -6.04
CA PHE A 121 5.39 -4.85 -7.09
C PHE A 121 6.10 -5.09 -8.42
N PHE A 122 7.43 -5.23 -8.41
CA PHE A 122 8.20 -5.59 -9.59
C PHE A 122 7.78 -6.96 -10.14
N GLU A 123 7.57 -7.97 -9.30
CA GLU A 123 7.10 -9.28 -9.76
C GLU A 123 5.71 -9.23 -10.43
N GLN A 124 4.80 -8.39 -9.92
CA GLN A 124 3.41 -8.32 -10.40
C GLN A 124 3.21 -7.38 -11.59
N PHE A 125 4.00 -6.31 -11.66
CA PHE A 125 3.84 -5.22 -12.61
C PHE A 125 5.08 -4.95 -13.45
N ASP A 126 6.17 -5.70 -13.29
CA ASP A 126 7.45 -5.57 -14.01
C ASP A 126 7.88 -4.09 -14.10
N LEU A 127 7.82 -3.45 -12.92
CA LEU A 127 8.08 -2.04 -12.67
C LEU A 127 8.87 -1.91 -11.38
N ASP A 128 10.07 -1.36 -11.49
CA ASP A 128 10.92 -1.09 -10.34
C ASP A 128 10.55 0.26 -9.73
N LEU A 129 10.10 0.22 -8.47
CA LEU A 129 9.74 1.39 -7.69
C LEU A 129 10.84 1.83 -6.72
N SER A 130 11.93 1.08 -6.59
CA SER A 130 12.95 1.27 -5.55
C SER A 130 13.54 2.70 -5.51
N ASP A 131 13.71 3.32 -6.68
CA ASP A 131 14.28 4.66 -6.83
C ASP A 131 13.26 5.81 -6.62
N CYS A 132 11.95 5.54 -6.71
CA CYS A 132 10.92 6.59 -6.78
C CYS A 132 9.80 6.46 -5.74
N PHE A 133 9.75 5.36 -4.99
CA PHE A 133 8.78 5.17 -3.93
C PHE A 133 9.38 5.63 -2.60
N ASP A 134 8.86 6.73 -2.08
CA ASP A 134 9.14 7.23 -0.72
C ASP A 134 7.82 7.35 0.04
N GLU A 135 7.66 6.57 1.10
CA GLU A 135 6.43 6.53 1.88
C GLU A 135 6.09 7.86 2.57
N ASP A 136 7.10 8.70 2.83
CA ASP A 136 6.92 9.99 3.50
C ASP A 136 6.34 11.06 2.55
N GLU A 137 6.33 10.82 1.24
CA GLU A 137 5.72 11.71 0.25
C GLU A 137 4.18 11.58 0.19
N PHE A 138 3.61 10.52 0.77
CA PHE A 138 2.17 10.26 0.74
C PHE A 138 1.50 10.60 2.08
N ASN A 139 0.56 11.54 2.07
CA ASN A 139 -0.25 11.82 3.25
C ASN A 139 -1.34 10.78 3.42
N THR A 140 -2.00 10.39 2.32
CA THR A 140 -3.20 9.53 2.34
C THR A 140 -3.02 8.24 1.54
N ILE A 141 -3.83 7.22 1.86
CA ILE A 141 -3.86 5.98 1.07
C ILE A 141 -4.34 6.24 -0.35
N GLY A 142 -5.23 7.23 -0.55
CA GLY A 142 -5.68 7.67 -1.87
C GLY A 142 -4.52 8.15 -2.74
N GLU A 143 -3.69 9.06 -2.21
CA GLU A 143 -2.51 9.59 -2.91
C GLU A 143 -1.53 8.48 -3.32
N LEU A 144 -1.22 7.56 -2.39
CA LEU A 144 -0.35 6.43 -2.67
C LEU A 144 -0.91 5.54 -3.80
N VAL A 145 -2.21 5.21 -3.76
CA VAL A 145 -2.85 4.38 -4.78
C VAL A 145 -2.88 5.07 -6.15
N SER A 146 -3.13 6.39 -6.19
CA SER A 146 -3.10 7.15 -7.43
C SER A 146 -1.70 7.18 -8.02
N PHE A 147 -0.66 7.41 -7.21
CA PHE A 147 0.74 7.31 -7.65
C PHE A 147 1.05 5.95 -8.27
N LEU A 148 0.71 4.85 -7.60
CA LEU A 148 0.97 3.50 -8.13
C LEU A 148 0.21 3.25 -9.44
N SER A 149 -1.03 3.74 -9.53
CA SER A 149 -1.85 3.60 -10.74
C SER A 149 -1.24 4.39 -11.90
N GLU A 150 -0.70 5.59 -11.64
CA GLU A 150 0.01 6.40 -12.63
C GLU A 150 1.31 5.73 -13.10
N GLN A 151 2.08 5.10 -12.21
CA GLN A 151 3.29 4.36 -12.59
C GLN A 151 2.97 3.20 -13.55
N VAL A 152 1.90 2.44 -13.27
CA VAL A 152 1.47 1.33 -14.14
C VAL A 152 0.94 1.85 -15.47
N ALA A 153 0.13 2.92 -15.45
CA ALA A 153 -0.40 3.53 -16.68
C ALA A 153 0.73 4.10 -17.57
N GLY A 154 1.68 4.84 -16.99
CA GLY A 154 2.82 5.43 -17.69
C GLY A 154 3.83 4.41 -18.23
N ARG A 155 3.81 3.17 -17.74
CA ARG A 155 4.52 2.05 -18.40
C ARG A 155 3.87 1.66 -19.72
N CYS A 156 2.54 1.56 -19.73
CA CYS A 156 1.78 1.14 -20.91
C CYS A 156 2.08 2.07 -22.10
N GLU A 157 2.18 3.37 -21.83
CA GLU A 157 2.52 4.39 -22.83
C GLU A 157 3.95 4.22 -23.40
N ARG A 158 4.96 4.04 -22.52
CA ARG A 158 6.36 3.83 -22.94
C ARG A 158 6.58 2.52 -23.69
N SER A 159 5.87 1.45 -23.32
CA SER A 159 5.91 0.18 -24.05
C SER A 159 5.20 0.26 -25.41
N ALA A 160 4.10 1.00 -25.52
CA ALA A 160 3.39 1.19 -26.79
C ALA A 160 4.20 2.03 -27.79
N GLU A 161 4.88 3.08 -27.33
CA GLU A 161 5.72 3.94 -28.17
C GLU A 161 6.97 3.21 -28.70
N ALA A 162 7.58 2.34 -27.88
CA ALA A 162 8.69 1.49 -28.31
C ALA A 162 8.32 0.49 -29.42
N ILE A 163 7.05 0.05 -29.47
CA ILE A 163 6.55 -0.88 -30.50
C ILE A 163 6.17 -0.14 -31.80
N ALA A 164 5.73 1.12 -31.71
CA ALA A 164 5.35 1.92 -32.88
C ALA A 164 6.54 2.48 -33.69
N THR A 165 7.76 2.35 -33.16
CA THR A 165 8.99 2.89 -33.78
C THR A 165 9.78 1.83 -34.57
N HIS A 166 9.21 0.64 -34.78
CA HIS A 166 9.78 -0.46 -35.56
C HIS A 166 8.84 -0.91 -36.69
#